data_AF-A0A356FUE8-F1
#
_entry.id   AF-A0A356FUE8-F1
#
_cell.length_a   1.000
_cell.length_b   1.000
_cell.length_c   1.000
_cell.angle_alpha   90.00
_cell.angle_beta   90.00
_cell.angle_gamma   90.00
#
_symmetry.space_group_name_H-M   'P 1'
#
loop_
_entity.id
_entity.type
_entity.pdbx_description
1 polymer ?
#
loop_
_entity_poly.entity_id
_entity_poly.type
_entity_poly.pdbx_seq_one_letter_code
_entity_poly.pdbx_strand_id
1 'polypeptide(L)'
;MIIQKIVELMSWLVTWLYFVSIICFLGTLIGVITHLLFALLFVTNADIVYYVSLGCMHGIKYSSLWAGGIAIVLCFMRGHEKFTTKKYLD
;
A
#
# COMPACT_ATOMS: atom_id res chain seq x y z
N MET A 1 31.35 7.80 -8.21
CA MET A 1 30.25 8.80 -8.22
C MET A 1 28.95 8.28 -8.85
N ILE A 2 28.96 7.72 -10.07
CA ILE A 2 27.74 7.18 -10.72
C ILE A 2 27.13 5.99 -9.97
N ILE A 3 27.96 5.01 -9.57
CA ILE A 3 27.51 3.79 -8.87
C ILE A 3 26.77 4.13 -7.56
N GLN A 4 27.24 5.11 -6.80
CA GLN A 4 26.58 5.54 -5.56
C GLN A 4 25.20 6.16 -5.82
N LYS A 5 25.05 6.97 -6.87
CA LYS A 5 23.73 7.51 -7.26
C LYS A 5 22.75 6.41 -7.69
N ILE A 6 23.24 5.38 -8.37
CA ILE A 6 22.40 4.24 -8.78
C ILE A 6 21.93 3.46 -7.55
N VAL A 7 22.82 3.19 -6.59
CA VAL A 7 22.46 2.49 -5.35
C VAL A 7 21.43 3.28 -4.54
N GLU A 8 21.59 4.60 -4.46
CA GLU A 8 20.64 5.47 -3.77
C GLU A 8 19.27 5.50 -4.47
N LEU A 9 19.25 5.61 -5.80
CA LEU A 9 18.01 5.52 -6.58
C LEU A 9 17.30 4.18 -6.36
N MET A 10 18.05 3.06 -6.40
CA MET A 10 17.49 1.73 -6.16
C MET A 10 16.90 1.60 -4.75
N SER A 11 17.55 2.18 -3.73
CA SER A 11 17.01 2.19 -2.37
C SER A 11 15.66 2.93 -2.27
N TRP A 12 15.52 4.06 -2.95
CA TRP A 12 14.26 4.79 -3.03
C TRP A 12 13.18 4.03 -3.82
N LEU A 13 13.57 3.35 -4.89
CA LEU A 13 12.68 2.51 -5.69
C LEU A 13 12.12 1.33 -4.88
N VAL A 14 12.98 0.68 -4.09
CA VAL A 14 12.58 -0.37 -3.15
C VAL A 14 11.67 0.18 -2.06
N THR A 15 11.96 1.36 -1.52
CA THR A 15 11.11 2.03 -0.52
C THR A 15 9.73 2.36 -1.08
N TRP A 16 9.65 2.82 -2.33
CA TRP A 16 8.39 3.06 -3.01
C TRP A 16 7.59 1.77 -3.22
N LEU A 17 8.23 0.70 -3.72
CA LEU A 17 7.60 -0.62 -3.87
C LEU A 17 7.09 -1.16 -2.53
N TYR A 18 7.83 -0.94 -1.45
CA TYR A 18 7.41 -1.31 -0.10
C TYR A 18 6.11 -0.61 0.31
N PHE A 19 6.01 0.70 0.12
CA PHE A 19 4.77 1.44 0.42
C PHE A 19 3.60 1.01 -0.47
N VAL A 20 3.82 0.81 -1.77
CA VAL A 20 2.81 0.29 -2.70
C VAL A 20 2.27 -1.06 -2.20
N SER A 21 3.17 -1.95 -1.78
CA SER A 21 2.80 -3.28 -1.29
C SER A 21 1.95 -3.21 -0.03
N ILE A 22 2.29 -2.31 0.91
CA ILE A 22 1.48 -2.07 2.12
C ILE A 22 0.10 -1.54 1.76
N ILE A 23 0.01 -0.55 0.87
CA ILE A 23 -1.28 0.06 0.50
C ILE A 23 -2.18 -0.97 -0.18
N CYS A 24 -1.62 -1.78 -1.10
CA CYS A 24 -2.35 -2.87 -1.74
C CYS A 24 -2.80 -3.93 -0.72
N PHE A 25 -1.95 -4.29 0.24
CA PHE A 25 -2.29 -5.24 1.29
C PHE A 25 -3.44 -4.73 2.18
N LEU A 26 -3.37 -3.48 2.64
CA LEU A 26 -4.43 -2.84 3.41
C LEU A 26 -5.73 -2.74 2.61
N GLY A 27 -5.65 -2.37 1.33
CA GLY A 27 -6.80 -2.35 0.44
C GLY A 27 -7.46 -3.71 0.27
N THR A 28 -6.65 -4.78 0.16
CA THR A 28 -7.14 -6.15 0.11
C THR A 28 -7.87 -6.54 1.38
N LEU A 29 -7.28 -6.27 2.55
CA LEU A 29 -7.90 -6.55 3.85
C LEU A 29 -9.23 -5.80 4.01
N ILE A 30 -9.27 -4.52 3.67
CA ILE A 30 -10.50 -3.72 3.72
C ILE A 30 -11.54 -4.29 2.76
N GLY A 31 -11.14 -4.68 1.55
CA GLY A 31 -12.02 -5.30 0.56
C GLY A 31 -12.65 -6.61 1.06
N VAL A 32 -11.85 -7.48 1.67
CA VAL A 32 -12.32 -8.74 2.27
C VAL A 32 -13.27 -8.48 3.44
N ILE A 33 -12.87 -7.64 4.39
CA ILE A 33 -13.69 -7.34 5.58
C ILE A 33 -15.04 -6.75 5.16
N THR A 34 -15.05 -5.78 4.25
CA THR A 34 -16.29 -5.15 3.79
C THR A 34 -17.20 -6.17 3.09
N HIS A 35 -16.70 -6.93 2.13
CA HIS A 35 -17.52 -7.91 1.41
C HIS A 35 -18.05 -9.01 2.32
N LEU A 36 -17.23 -9.49 3.26
CA LEU A 36 -17.64 -10.50 4.22
C LEU A 36 -18.70 -9.96 5.18
N LEU A 37 -18.51 -8.75 5.71
CA LEU A 37 -19.46 -8.13 6.63
C LEU A 37 -20.83 -7.90 5.96
N PHE A 38 -20.83 -7.43 4.70
CA PHE A 38 -22.07 -7.29 3.94
C PHE A 38 -22.73 -8.63 3.61
N ALA A 39 -21.94 -9.65 3.26
CA ALA A 39 -22.47 -10.99 3.02
C ALA A 39 -23.16 -11.57 4.27
N LEU A 40 -22.53 -11.43 5.44
CA LEU A 40 -23.09 -11.93 6.70
C LEU A 40 -24.35 -11.18 7.15
N LEU A 41 -24.44 -9.88 6.86
CA LEU A 41 -25.58 -9.06 7.29
C LEU A 41 -26.79 -9.14 6.34
N PHE A 42 -26.56 -9.37 5.03
CA PHE A 42 -27.61 -9.21 4.01
C PHE A 42 -27.89 -10.47 3.19
N VAL A 43 -27.09 -11.54 3.29
CA VAL A 43 -27.23 -12.74 2.45
C VAL A 43 -27.49 -13.98 3.32
N THR A 44 -28.68 -14.56 3.19
CA THR A 44 -29.16 -15.69 4.00
C THR A 44 -28.36 -16.98 3.82
N ASN A 45 -27.77 -17.20 2.63
CA ASN A 45 -26.89 -18.34 2.32
C ASN A 45 -25.59 -17.82 1.70
N ALA A 46 -24.80 -17.07 2.48
CA ALA A 46 -23.56 -16.49 2.00
C ALA A 46 -22.47 -17.54 1.77
N ASP A 47 -21.97 -17.65 0.54
CA ASP A 47 -20.73 -18.38 0.27
C ASP A 47 -19.52 -17.53 0.67
N ILE A 48 -18.98 -17.84 1.84
CA ILE A 48 -17.84 -17.14 2.44
C ILE A 48 -16.63 -17.13 1.51
N VAL A 49 -16.36 -18.23 0.79
CA VAL A 49 -15.18 -18.35 -0.08
C VAL A 49 -15.31 -17.42 -1.29
N TYR A 50 -16.51 -17.33 -1.84
CA TYR A 50 -16.82 -16.41 -2.93
C TYR A 50 -16.61 -14.95 -2.51
N TYR A 51 -17.19 -14.52 -1.38
CA TYR A 51 -17.10 -13.13 -0.93
C TYR A 51 -15.69 -12.72 -0.49
N VAL A 52 -14.90 -13.64 0.06
CA VAL A 52 -13.47 -13.39 0.33
C VAL A 52 -12.71 -13.16 -0.97
N SER A 53 -12.93 -14.02 -1.98
CA SER A 53 -12.27 -13.90 -3.28
C SER A 53 -12.67 -12.59 -3.98
N LEU A 54 -13.95 -12.25 -3.93
CA LEU A 54 -14.50 -11.01 -4.48
C LEU A 54 -13.93 -9.78 -3.77
N GLY A 55 -13.86 -9.82 -2.44
CA GLY A 55 -13.26 -8.77 -1.61
C GLY A 55 -11.77 -8.58 -1.89
N CYS A 56 -11.01 -9.67 -2.08
CA CYS A 56 -9.61 -9.61 -2.49
C CYS A 56 -9.45 -8.93 -3.86
N MET A 57 -10.23 -9.36 -4.86
CA MET A 57 -10.18 -8.79 -6.20
C MET A 57 -10.49 -7.30 -6.22
N HIS A 58 -11.59 -6.88 -5.58
CA HIS A 58 -11.95 -5.47 -5.50
C HIS A 58 -10.95 -4.67 -4.67
N GLY A 59 -10.54 -5.20 -3.53
CA GLY A 59 -9.57 -4.56 -2.64
C GLY A 59 -8.27 -4.24 -3.37
N ILE A 60 -7.68 -5.21 -4.09
CA ILE A 60 -6.47 -5.00 -4.90
C ILE A 60 -6.74 -4.02 -6.05
N LYS A 61 -7.83 -4.20 -6.80
CA LYS A 61 -8.14 -3.39 -7.99
C LYS A 61 -8.31 -1.91 -7.66
N TYR A 62 -9.01 -1.58 -6.58
CA TYR A 62 -9.22 -0.19 -6.19
C TYR A 62 -8.02 0.41 -5.46
N SER A 63 -7.33 -0.34 -4.60
CA SER A 63 -6.17 0.19 -3.87
C SER A 63 -4.95 0.40 -4.77
N SER A 64 -4.70 -0.49 -5.73
CA SER A 64 -3.56 -0.38 -6.65
C SER A 64 -3.58 0.89 -7.51
N LEU A 65 -4.76 1.40 -7.87
CA LEU A 65 -4.92 2.66 -8.61
C LEU A 65 -4.33 3.86 -7.86
N TRP A 66 -4.50 3.89 -6.53
CA TRP A 66 -4.06 5.01 -5.69
C TRP A 66 -2.73 4.73 -4.98
N ALA A 67 -2.31 3.47 -4.93
CA ALA A 67 -1.11 3.03 -4.21
C ALA A 67 0.15 3.74 -4.70
N GLY A 68 0.33 3.88 -6.02
CA GLY A 68 1.51 4.52 -6.58
C GLY A 68 1.64 5.99 -6.16
N GLY A 69 0.54 6.75 -6.21
CA GLY A 69 0.52 8.17 -5.84
C GLY A 69 0.74 8.38 -4.34
N ILE A 70 0.05 7.62 -3.49
CA ILE A 70 0.23 7.70 -2.03
C ILE A 70 1.65 7.28 -1.63
N ALA A 71 2.21 6.25 -2.26
CA ALA A 71 3.58 5.81 -1.98
C ALA A 71 4.62 6.89 -2.30
N ILE A 72 4.42 7.69 -3.36
CA ILE A 72 5.30 8.82 -3.68
C ILE A 72 5.25 9.88 -2.56
N VAL A 73 4.05 10.24 -2.09
CA VAL A 73 3.88 11.21 -0.99
C VAL A 73 4.59 10.71 0.27
N LEU A 74 4.44 9.43 0.61
CA LEU A 74 5.13 8.82 1.76
C LEU A 74 6.66 8.83 1.60
N CYS A 75 7.17 8.60 0.39
CA CYS A 75 8.59 8.73 0.10
C CYS A 75 9.09 10.18 0.31
N PHE A 76 8.33 11.19 -0.10
CA PHE A 76 8.67 12.60 0.14
C PHE A 76 8.66 12.95 1.63
N MET A 77 7.65 12.51 2.39
CA MET A 77 7.58 12.71 3.84
C MET A 77 8.79 12.09 4.55
N ARG A 78 9.16 10.86 4.18
CA ARG A 78 10.35 10.17 4.71
C ARG A 78 11.65 10.88 4.32
N GLY A 79 11.73 11.42 3.10
CA GLY A 79 12.86 12.23 2.64
C GLY A 79 13.01 13.53 3.45
N HIS A 80 11.90 14.21 3.71
CA HIS A 80 11.86 15.43 4.52
C HIS A 80 12.30 15.17 5.96
N GLU A 81 11.83 14.08 6.57
CA GLU A 81 12.27 13.64 7.90
C GLU A 81 13.78 13.40 7.92
N LYS A 82 14.32 12.64 6.96
CA LYS A 82 15.76 12.37 6.87
C LYS A 82 16.60 13.64 6.73
N PHE A 83 16.12 14.62 5.97
CA PHE A 83 16.78 15.91 5.81
C PHE A 83 16.76 16.73 7.11
N THR A 84 15.59 16.80 7.76
CA THR A 84 15.41 17.54 9.01
C THR A 84 16.27 16.94 10.12
N THR A 85 16.26 15.63 10.32
CA THR A 85 17.08 14.95 11.33
C THR A 85 18.57 15.17 11.10
N LYS A 86 19.02 15.18 9.84
CA LYS A 86 20.43 15.47 9.52
C LYS A 86 20.83 16.90 9.93
N LYS A 87 19.95 17.88 9.72
CA LYS A 87 20.18 19.28 10.08
C LYS A 87 20.27 19.54 11.60
N TYR A 88 19.67 18.68 12.43
CA TYR A 88 19.71 18.82 13.91
C TYR A 88 20.91 18.11 14.56
N LEU A 89 21.65 17.30 13.80
CA LEU A 89 22.83 16.55 14.28
C LEU A 89 24.16 17.19 13.84
N ASP A 90 24.12 18.22 12.99
CA ASP A 90 25.23 19.08 12.57
C ASP A 90 25.19 20.41 13.36
#